data_AF-A0A519SWN0-F1
#
_entry.id   AF-A0A519SWN0-F1
#
_cell.length_a   1.000
_cell.length_b   1.000
_cell.length_c   1.000
_cell.angle_alpha   90.00
_cell.angle_beta   90.00
_cell.angle_gamma   90.00
#
_symmetry.space_group_name_H-M   'P 1'
#
loop_
_entity.id
_entity.type
_entity.pdbx_description
1 polymer ?
#
loop_
_entity_poly.entity_id
_entity_poly.type
_entity_poly.pdbx_seq_one_letter_code
_entity_poly.pdbx_strand_id
1 'polypeptide(L)' 'MDDKPHIMMYVITEENGYSAYAEYKDAHIYTDGNDMEDLKYNIVESVNLGMEEYGYEYTIEEIELKFVDEFPD' A
#
# COMPACT_ATOMS: atom_id res chain seq x y z
N MET A 1 13.13 -12.16 17.27
CA MET A 1 12.24 -11.05 16.92
C MET A 1 11.95 -11.29 15.46
N ASP A 2 10.72 -11.66 15.12
CA ASP A 2 10.36 -11.78 13.71
C ASP A 2 10.48 -10.39 13.10
N ASP A 3 11.39 -10.22 12.14
CA ASP A 3 11.56 -8.96 11.44
C ASP A 3 10.28 -8.68 10.66
N LYS A 4 9.51 -7.67 11.10
CA LYS A 4 8.30 -7.22 10.44
C LYS A 4 8.65 -6.91 8.97
N PRO A 5 7.93 -7.49 7.99
CA PRO A 5 8.31 -7.35 6.60
C PRO A 5 8.16 -5.89 6.15
N HIS A 6 9.08 -5.45 5.31
CA HIS A 6 9.02 -4.13 4.67
C HIS A 6 7.97 -4.15 3.57
N ILE A 7 7.03 -3.22 3.59
CA ILE A 7 5.98 -3.09 2.57
C ILE A 7 6.25 -1.83 1.74
N MET A 8 6.31 -2.01 0.42
CA MET A 8 6.43 -0.93 -0.56
C MET A 8 5.16 -0.90 -1.41
N MET A 9 4.43 0.20 -1.36
CA MET A 9 3.30 0.50 -2.25
C MET A 9 3.80 1.29 -3.46
N TYR A 10 3.55 0.76 -4.65
CA TYR A 10 3.63 1.53 -5.89
C TYR A 10 2.44 2.48 -5.96
N VAL A 11 2.66 3.74 -6.32
CA VAL A 11 1.63 4.76 -6.42
C VAL A 11 1.67 5.38 -7.82
N ILE A 12 0.53 5.42 -8.49
CA ILE A 12 0.33 6.13 -9.76
C ILE A 12 -0.51 7.37 -9.48
N THR A 13 -0.10 8.51 -10.04
CA THR A 13 -0.94 9.72 -10.07
C THR A 13 -1.81 9.67 -11.33
N GLU A 14 -3.12 9.64 -11.13
CA GLU A 14 -4.12 9.59 -12.19
C GLU A 14 -4.61 11.01 -12.54
N GLU A 15 -5.40 11.15 -13.61
CA GLU A 15 -5.99 12.44 -13.99
C GLU A 15 -6.83 13.06 -12.84
N ASN A 16 -7.49 12.23 -12.03
CA ASN A 16 -8.42 12.67 -10.98
C ASN A 16 -8.14 12.04 -9.59
N GLY A 17 -6.90 11.64 -9.29
CA GLY A 17 -6.59 11.04 -7.99
C GLY A 17 -5.33 10.20 -8.03
N TYR A 18 -5.34 9.11 -7.25
CA TYR A 18 -4.20 8.22 -7.11
C TYR A 18 -4.65 6.77 -7.03
N SER A 19 -3.84 5.88 -7.60
CA SER A 19 -3.97 4.43 -7.47
C SER A 19 -2.74 3.89 -6.74
N ALA A 20 -2.89 2.88 -5.88
CA ALA A 20 -1.77 2.23 -5.24
C ALA A 20 -1.88 0.71 -5.22
N TYR A 21 -0.73 0.04 -5.34
CA TYR A 21 -0.59 -1.41 -5.41
C TYR A 21 0.63 -1.89 -4.63
N ALA A 22 0.47 -3.00 -3.90
CA ALA A 22 1.58 -3.81 -3.43
C ALA A 22 1.24 -5.30 -3.50
N GLU A 23 2.29 -6.10 -3.45
CA GLU A 23 2.19 -7.54 -3.31
C GLU A 23 3.14 -8.01 -2.22
N TYR A 24 2.63 -8.90 -1.37
CA TYR A 24 3.44 -9.60 -0.37
C TYR A 24 2.97 -11.04 -0.25
N LYS A 25 3.82 -11.98 -0.70
CA LYS A 25 3.49 -13.41 -0.77
C LYS A 25 2.23 -13.63 -1.60
N ASP A 26 1.15 -14.12 -0.98
CA ASP A 26 -0.13 -14.41 -1.64
C ASP A 26 -1.13 -13.25 -1.49
N ALA A 27 -0.75 -12.16 -0.80
CA ALA A 27 -1.58 -10.98 -0.61
C ALA A 27 -1.34 -9.95 -1.73
N HIS A 28 -2.40 -9.65 -2.47
CA HIS A 28 -2.42 -8.54 -3.42
C HIS A 28 -3.24 -7.39 -2.83
N ILE A 29 -2.60 -6.24 -2.68
CA ILE A 29 -3.17 -5.07 -2.01
C ILE A 29 -3.35 -3.99 -3.06
N TYR A 30 -4.61 -3.64 -3.35
CA TYR A 30 -4.97 -2.57 -4.28
C TYR A 30 -5.88 -1.57 -3.59
N THR A 31 -5.61 -0.30 -3.80
CA THR A 31 -6.43 0.78 -3.25
C THR A 31 -6.30 2.05 -4.08
N ASP A 32 -7.20 2.99 -3.87
CA ASP A 32 -7.22 4.27 -4.57
C ASP A 32 -7.61 5.40 -3.61
N GLY A 33 -7.43 6.64 -4.05
CA GLY A 33 -7.83 7.82 -3.28
C GLY A 33 -8.00 9.05 -4.16
N ASN A 34 -8.94 9.91 -3.80
CA ASN A 34 -9.23 11.16 -4.52
C ASN A 34 -8.13 12.21 -4.34
N ASP A 35 -7.46 12.16 -3.19
CA ASP A 35 -6.28 12.96 -2.88
C ASP A 35 -5.26 12.12 -2.09
N MET A 36 -4.12 12.73 -1.75
CA MET A 36 -3.03 12.04 -1.06
C MET A 36 -3.37 11.67 0.39
N GLU A 37 -4.26 12.41 1.05
CA GLU A 37 -4.67 12.10 2.43
C GLU A 37 -5.61 10.89 2.43
N ASP A 38 -6.61 10.90 1.53
CA ASP A 38 -7.52 9.78 1.27
C ASP A 38 -6.74 8.52 0.88
N LEU A 39 -5.80 8.62 -0.07
CA LEU A 39 -4.95 7.50 -0.47
C LEU A 39 -4.18 6.92 0.72
N LYS A 40 -3.54 7.75 1.55
CA LYS A 40 -2.75 7.26 2.69
C LYS A 40 -3.61 6.54 3.72
N TYR A 41 -4.82 7.05 3.97
CA TYR A 41 -5.78 6.37 4.84
C TYR A 41 -6.15 5.00 4.26
N ASN A 42 -6.52 4.95 2.98
CA ASN A 42 -6.92 3.70 2.33
C ASN A 42 -5.76 2.69 2.19
N ILE A 43 -4.51 3.16 2.02
CA ILE A 43 -3.30 2.33 2.03
C ILE A 43 -3.13 1.62 3.37
N VAL A 44 -3.22 2.34 4.49
CA VAL A 44 -3.04 1.73 5.83
C VAL A 44 -4.10 0.67 6.08
N GLU A 45 -5.36 0.98 5.81
CA GLU A 45 -6.47 0.03 5.97
C GLU A 45 -6.28 -1.22 5.10
N SER A 46 -5.93 -1.02 3.82
CA SER A 46 -5.78 -2.12 2.85
C SER A 46 -4.56 -3.00 3.16
N VAL A 47 -3.44 -2.39 3.56
CA VAL A 47 -2.23 -3.13 3.97
C VAL A 47 -2.51 -3.92 5.24
N ASN A 48 -3.16 -3.33 6.24
CA ASN A 48 -3.46 -4.03 7.48
C ASN A 48 -4.45 -5.20 7.27
N LEU A 49 -5.43 -5.03 6.39
CA LEU A 49 -6.31 -6.12 5.99
C LEU A 49 -5.54 -7.26 5.30
N GLY A 50 -4.64 -6.93 4.35
CA GLY A 50 -3.82 -7.92 3.66
C GLY A 50 -2.77 -8.61 4.55
N MET A 51 -2.41 -7.97 5.66
CA MET A 51 -1.37 -8.45 6.57
C MET A 51 -1.90 -9.09 7.85
N GLU A 52 -3.22 -9.06 8.07
CA GLU A 52 -3.90 -9.61 9.24
C GLU A 52 -3.58 -11.10 9.44
N GLU A 53 -3.62 -11.90 8.37
CA GLU A 53 -3.32 -13.34 8.42
C GLU A 53 -1.87 -13.65 8.79
N TYR A 54 -0.96 -12.69 8.58
CA TYR A 54 0.46 -12.80 8.95
C TYR A 54 0.75 -12.22 10.35
N GLY A 55 -0.25 -11.64 11.02
CA GLY A 55 -0.11 -11.08 12.37
C GLY A 55 0.67 -9.76 12.44
N TYR A 56 0.67 -8.97 11.36
CA TYR A 56 1.34 -7.66 11.31
C TYR A 56 0.34 -6.53 11.16
N GLU A 57 0.63 -5.41 11.81
CA GLU A 57 -0.12 -4.14 11.73
C GLU A 57 0.88 -3.02 11.43
N TYR A 58 0.52 -2.09 10.55
CA TYR A 58 1.35 -1.03 9.98
C TYR A 58 0.73 0.35 10.21
N THR A 59 1.61 1.35 10.41
CA THR A 59 1.28 2.76 10.21
C THR A 59 1.78 3.25 8.86
N ILE A 60 1.34 4.44 8.43
CA ILE A 60 1.76 5.01 7.14
C ILE A 60 3.27 5.28 7.08
N GLU A 61 3.92 5.58 8.21
CA GLU A 61 5.37 5.81 8.29
C GLU A 61 6.20 4.54 8.09
N GLU A 62 5.59 3.36 8.27
CA GLU A 62 6.22 2.06 8.08
C GLU A 62 6.01 1.50 6.67
N ILE A 63 5.18 2.16 5.86
CA ILE A 63 4.89 1.79 4.48
C ILE A 63 5.66 2.73 3.55
N GLU A 64 6.52 2.15 2.70
CA GLU A 64 7.22 2.93 1.68
C GLU A 64 6.28 3.23 0.51
N LEU A 65 6.16 4.50 0.13
CA LEU A 65 5.41 4.91 -1.06
C LEU A 65 6.37 5.21 -2.21
N LYS A 66 6.25 4.47 -3.30
CA LYS A 66 7.07 4.64 -4.50
C LYS A 66 6.21 5.08 -5.68
N PHE A 67 6.39 6.32 -6.11
CA PHE A 67 5.67 6.88 -7.25
C PHE A 67 6.23 6.36 -8.58
N VAL A 68 5.35 5.89 -9.45
CA VAL A 68 5.66 5.31 -10.76
C VAL A 68 4.64 5.77 -11.81
N ASP A 69 5.01 5.69 -13.09
CA ASP A 69 4.11 6.02 -14.20
C ASP A 69 3.18 4.85 -14.58
N GLU A 70 3.61 3.61 -14.29
CA GLU A 70 2.86 2.37 -14.51
C GLU A 70 3.20 1.35 -13.42
N PHE A 71 2.26 0.46 -13.07
CA PHE A 71 2.52 -0.60 -12.10
C PHE A 71 3.48 -1.62 -12.72
N PRO A 72 4.44 -2.14 -11.93
CA PRO A 72 5.31 -3.20 -12.41
C PRO A 72 4.52 -4.48 -12.71
N ASP A 73 4.90 -5.18 -13.78
CA ASP A 73 4.43 -6.52 -14.14
C ASP A 73 4.86 -7.60 -13.13
#